data_AF-A0A9D8B0Z2-F1
#
_entry.id   AF-A0A9D8B0Z2-F1
#
_cell.length_a   1.000
_cell.length_b   1.000
_cell.length_c   1.000
_cell.angle_alpha   90.00
_cell.angle_beta   90.00
_cell.angle_gamma   90.00
#
_symmetry.space_group_name_H-M   'P 1'
#
loop_
_entity.id
_entity.type
_entity.pdbx_description
1 polymer ?
#
loop_
_entity_poly.entity_id
_entity_poly.type
_entity_poly.pdbx_seq_one_letter_code
_entity_poly.pdbx_strand_id
1 'polypeptide(L)'
;MHFVEDVGLLLERQGIPRMAGRIIGWLLICDPPHQSASQLAQVLGASKASISTMTRLLIEMSLVEQVGVPGQRRDHFHIKPGAWDEVMRETLDEIVLGRQLADRGLELLERKPAELKQRLREAREVYAFFEEEYPALLERWEKTRKKTLR
;
A
#
# COMPACT_ATOMS: atom_id res chain seq x y z
N MET A 1 -19.14 9.88 -8.87
CA MET A 1 -17.74 9.43 -8.97
C MET A 1 -16.77 10.22 -8.07
N HIS A 2 -17.23 11.09 -7.16
CA HIS A 2 -16.31 11.88 -6.31
C HIS A 2 -15.39 11.01 -5.45
N PHE A 3 -15.94 9.95 -4.85
CA PHE A 3 -15.18 8.95 -4.07
C PHE A 3 -13.97 8.37 -4.82
N VAL A 4 -14.11 7.98 -6.10
CA VAL A 4 -13.02 7.41 -6.90
C VAL A 4 -11.89 8.42 -7.09
N GLU A 5 -12.23 9.69 -7.31
CA GLU A 5 -11.25 10.76 -7.42
C GLU A 5 -10.59 11.07 -6.08
N ASP A 6 -11.35 11.04 -4.98
CA ASP A 6 -10.82 11.29 -3.63
C ASP A 6 -9.81 10.21 -3.22
N VAL A 7 -10.10 8.94 -3.51
CA VAL A 7 -9.12 7.84 -3.32
C VAL A 7 -7.91 8.05 -4.24
N GLY A 8 -8.13 8.46 -5.49
CA GLY A 8 -7.05 8.82 -6.41
C GLY A 8 -6.12 9.89 -5.84
N LEU A 9 -6.67 10.96 -5.28
CA LEU A 9 -5.93 12.07 -4.67
C LEU A 9 -5.23 11.65 -3.36
N LEU A 10 -5.88 10.82 -2.55
CA LEU A 10 -5.30 10.31 -1.32
C LEU A 10 -4.04 9.49 -1.61
N LEU A 11 -4.11 8.56 -2.55
CA LEU A 11 -2.97 7.71 -2.90
C LEU A 11 -1.89 8.49 -3.66
N GLU A 12 -2.25 9.48 -4.46
CA GLU A 12 -1.28 10.40 -5.10
C GLU A 12 -0.41 11.13 -4.07
N ARG A 13 -0.99 11.58 -2.95
CA ARG A 13 -0.24 12.19 -1.84
C ARG A 13 0.74 11.22 -1.17
N GLN A 14 0.51 9.91 -1.31
CA GLN A 14 1.37 8.86 -0.79
C GLN A 14 2.41 8.39 -1.83
N GLY A 15 2.52 9.06 -2.98
CA GLY A 15 3.46 8.73 -4.04
C GLY A 15 2.98 7.65 -5.01
N ILE A 16 1.75 7.16 -4.85
CA ILE A 16 1.14 6.16 -5.75
C ILE A 16 0.47 6.91 -6.92
N PRO A 17 0.64 6.48 -8.19
CA PRO A 17 0.02 7.16 -9.32
C PRO A 17 -1.50 7.32 -9.16
N ARG A 18 -2.03 8.53 -9.43
CA ARG A 18 -3.45 8.86 -9.27
C ARG A 18 -4.39 7.85 -9.94
N MET A 19 -4.04 7.35 -11.13
CA MET A 19 -4.85 6.36 -11.83
C MET A 19 -4.90 5.01 -11.10
N ALA A 20 -3.81 4.58 -10.46
CA ALA A 20 -3.82 3.39 -9.61
C ALA A 20 -4.76 3.59 -8.41
N GLY A 21 -4.74 4.77 -7.78
CA GLY A 21 -5.71 5.12 -6.74
C GLY A 21 -7.16 5.15 -7.24
N ARG A 22 -7.42 5.63 -8.46
CA ARG A 22 -8.76 5.55 -9.08
C ARG A 22 -9.21 4.10 -9.32
N ILE A 23 -8.30 3.21 -9.71
CA ILE A 23 -8.60 1.78 -9.86
C ILE A 23 -8.98 1.18 -8.51
N ILE A 24 -8.20 1.41 -7.44
CA ILE A 24 -8.53 0.98 -6.08
C ILE A 24 -9.89 1.53 -5.65
N GLY A 25 -10.10 2.83 -5.82
CA GLY A 25 -11.35 3.50 -5.46
C GLY A 25 -12.57 2.90 -6.16
N TRP A 26 -12.43 2.51 -7.43
CA TRP A 26 -13.52 1.82 -8.14
C TRP A 26 -13.71 0.38 -7.67
N LEU A 27 -12.63 -0.39 -7.55
CA LEU A 27 -12.69 -1.80 -7.12
C LEU A 27 -13.23 -1.97 -5.70
N LEU A 28 -13.12 -0.95 -4.84
CA LEU A 28 -13.70 -0.96 -3.50
C LEU A 28 -15.23 -0.91 -3.48
N ILE A 29 -15.87 -0.43 -4.55
CA ILE A 29 -17.32 -0.18 -4.57
C ILE A 29 -18.05 -0.80 -5.76
N CYS A 30 -17.34 -1.43 -6.69
CA CYS A 30 -17.94 -1.98 -7.89
C CYS A 30 -18.72 -3.28 -7.60
N ASP A 31 -19.80 -3.48 -8.37
CA ASP A 31 -20.57 -4.71 -8.40
C ASP A 31 -20.63 -5.20 -9.86
N PRO A 32 -20.18 -6.43 -10.19
CA PRO A 32 -19.52 -7.41 -9.31
C PRO A 32 -18.15 -6.90 -8.77
N PRO A 33 -17.63 -7.49 -7.67
CA PRO A 33 -16.39 -7.05 -7.02
C PRO A 33 -15.13 -7.28 -7.88
N HIS A 34 -15.28 -7.96 -9.02
CA HIS A 34 -14.22 -8.23 -9.98
C HIS A 34 -14.54 -7.55 -11.32
N GLN A 35 -13.56 -6.83 -11.87
CA GLN A 35 -13.73 -6.07 -13.12
C GLN A 35 -12.62 -6.40 -14.11
N SER A 36 -12.98 -6.61 -15.37
CA SER A 36 -12.00 -6.77 -16.46
C SER A 36 -11.28 -5.45 -16.76
N ALA A 37 -10.08 -5.53 -17.34
CA ALA A 37 -9.35 -4.33 -17.80
C ALA A 37 -10.19 -3.43 -18.73
N SER A 38 -11.07 -4.01 -19.54
CA SER A 38 -11.99 -3.26 -20.41
C SER A 38 -13.04 -2.48 -19.65
N GLN A 39 -13.62 -3.07 -18.59
CA GLN A 39 -14.63 -2.38 -17.77
C GLN A 39 -13.97 -1.24 -16.98
N LEU A 40 -12.79 -1.49 -16.41
CA LEU A 40 -11.98 -0.46 -15.74
C LEU A 40 -11.65 0.70 -16.69
N ALA A 41 -11.20 0.41 -17.91
CA ALA A 41 -10.90 1.42 -18.92
C ALA A 41 -12.14 2.27 -19.26
N GLN A 42 -13.29 1.62 -19.43
CA GLN A 42 -14.55 2.29 -19.75
C GLN A 42 -15.03 3.20 -18.60
N VAL A 43 -15.09 2.68 -17.38
CA VAL A 43 -15.66 3.42 -16.25
C VAL A 43 -14.74 4.54 -15.75
N LEU A 44 -13.42 4.36 -15.85
CA LEU A 44 -12.44 5.36 -15.41
C LEU A 44 -12.07 6.36 -16.52
N GLY A 45 -12.55 6.15 -17.75
CA GLY A 45 -12.19 6.97 -18.91
C GLY A 45 -10.69 6.91 -19.23
N ALA A 46 -10.07 5.74 -19.06
CA ALA A 46 -8.63 5.54 -19.19
C ALA A 46 -8.29 4.63 -20.37
N SER A 47 -7.07 4.77 -20.92
CA SER A 47 -6.60 3.86 -21.97
C SER A 47 -6.35 2.45 -21.41
N LYS A 48 -6.52 1.41 -22.25
CA LYS A 48 -6.20 0.03 -21.87
C LYS A 48 -4.74 -0.14 -21.44
N ALA A 49 -3.82 0.60 -22.05
CA ALA A 49 -2.42 0.61 -21.68
C ALA A 49 -2.24 1.17 -20.25
N SER A 50 -2.90 2.28 -19.92
CA SER A 50 -2.87 2.84 -18.56
C SER A 50 -3.44 1.88 -17.52
N ILE A 51 -4.59 1.25 -17.81
CA ILE A 51 -5.16 0.24 -16.91
C ILE A 51 -4.18 -0.92 -16.70
N SER A 52 -3.61 -1.48 -17.76
CA SER A 52 -2.67 -2.60 -17.68
C SER A 52 -1.43 -2.28 -16.83
N THR A 53 -0.82 -1.12 -17.04
CA THR A 53 0.34 -0.67 -16.26
C THR A 53 -0.02 -0.49 -14.79
N MET A 54 -1.16 0.13 -14.49
CA MET A 54 -1.55 0.43 -13.12
C MET A 54 -2.06 -0.81 -12.38
N THR A 55 -2.77 -1.73 -13.03
CA THR A 55 -3.15 -3.01 -12.41
C THR A 55 -1.93 -3.86 -12.11
N ARG A 56 -0.90 -3.85 -12.97
CA ARG A 56 0.37 -4.53 -12.68
C ARG A 56 1.06 -3.97 -11.44
N LEU A 57 1.17 -2.63 -11.37
CA LEU A 57 1.71 -1.96 -10.18
C LEU A 57 0.93 -2.35 -8.91
N LEU A 58 -0.40 -2.33 -8.96
CA LEU A 58 -1.23 -2.70 -7.81
C LEU A 58 -1.13 -4.18 -7.40
N ILE A 59 -0.80 -5.07 -8.35
CA ILE A 59 -0.48 -6.47 -8.08
C ILE A 59 0.89 -6.59 -7.41
N GLU A 60 1.90 -5.85 -7.88
CA GLU A 60 3.23 -5.80 -7.26
C GLU A 60 3.17 -5.26 -5.82
N MET A 61 2.24 -4.33 -5.56
CA MET A 61 1.94 -3.80 -4.22
C MET A 61 1.02 -4.70 -3.37
N SER A 62 0.67 -5.90 -3.85
CA SER A 62 -0.25 -6.84 -3.20
C SER A 62 -1.65 -6.29 -2.86
N LEU A 63 -2.07 -5.17 -3.46
CA LEU A 63 -3.37 -4.54 -3.22
C LEU A 63 -4.50 -5.15 -4.07
N VAL A 64 -4.15 -5.55 -5.28
CA VAL A 64 -5.06 -6.14 -6.26
C VAL A 64 -4.53 -7.49 -6.67
N GLU A 65 -5.41 -8.44 -6.95
CA GLU A 65 -5.02 -9.70 -7.58
C GLU A 65 -5.82 -9.96 -8.86
N GLN A 66 -5.20 -10.75 -9.73
CA GLN A 66 -5.76 -11.16 -11.00
C GLN A 66 -6.51 -12.49 -10.79
N VAL A 67 -7.80 -12.51 -11.13
CA VAL A 67 -8.66 -13.68 -10.97
C VAL A 67 -9.24 -14.14 -12.31
N GLY A 68 -9.23 -15.45 -12.51
CA GLY A 68 -9.92 -16.10 -13.61
C GLY A 68 -11.40 -16.29 -13.27
N VAL A 69 -12.30 -15.83 -14.14
CA VAL A 69 -13.74 -16.04 -13.98
C VAL A 69 -14.18 -17.19 -14.91
N PRO A 70 -14.77 -18.29 -14.40
CA PRO A 70 -15.22 -19.40 -15.23
C PRO A 70 -16.13 -18.94 -16.38
N GLY A 71 -15.85 -19.43 -17.59
CA GLY A 71 -16.59 -19.04 -18.80
C GLY A 71 -16.19 -17.69 -19.41
N GLN A 72 -15.28 -16.93 -18.78
CA GLN A 72 -14.76 -15.68 -19.32
C GLN A 72 -13.29 -15.82 -19.73
N ARG A 73 -12.97 -15.33 -20.93
CA ARG A 73 -11.59 -15.36 -21.47
C ARG A 73 -10.67 -14.27 -20.92
N ARG A 74 -11.23 -13.24 -20.27
CA ARG A 74 -10.47 -12.07 -19.81
C ARG A 74 -10.16 -12.20 -18.34
N ASP A 75 -8.96 -11.81 -17.98
CA ASP A 75 -8.58 -11.67 -16.58
C ASP A 75 -9.34 -10.52 -15.93
N HIS A 76 -9.83 -10.77 -14.73
CA HIS A 76 -10.50 -9.78 -13.90
C HIS A 76 -9.61 -9.40 -12.72
N PHE A 77 -9.88 -8.24 -12.16
CA PHE A 77 -9.14 -7.68 -11.04
C PHE A 77 -10.11 -7.37 -9.91
N HIS A 78 -9.70 -7.66 -8.68
CA HIS A 78 -10.41 -7.25 -7.46
C HIS A 78 -9.40 -6.90 -6.37
N ILE A 79 -9.87 -6.22 -5.31
CA ILE A 79 -9.05 -5.99 -4.13
C ILE A 79 -8.72 -7.33 -3.49
N LYS A 80 -7.43 -7.60 -3.28
CA LYS A 80 -6.97 -8.83 -2.64
C LYS A 80 -7.58 -8.93 -1.23
N PRO A 81 -8.24 -10.03 -0.86
CA PRO A 81 -8.74 -10.22 0.49
C PRO A 81 -7.62 -10.09 1.52
N GLY A 82 -7.78 -9.18 2.49
CA GLY A 82 -6.74 -8.91 3.49
C GLY A 82 -5.62 -7.98 3.02
N ALA A 83 -5.72 -7.35 1.84
CA ALA A 83 -4.75 -6.40 1.32
C ALA A 83 -4.34 -5.35 2.36
N TRP A 84 -5.30 -4.79 3.09
CA TRP A 84 -5.02 -3.78 4.11
C TRP A 84 -4.22 -4.33 5.29
N ASP A 85 -4.42 -5.59 5.68
CA ASP A 85 -3.61 -6.22 6.73
C ASP A 85 -2.17 -6.43 6.26
N GLU A 86 -1.98 -6.73 4.98
CA GLU A 86 -0.65 -6.88 4.36
C GLU A 86 0.08 -5.56 4.28
N VAL A 87 -0.57 -4.48 3.81
CA VAL A 87 -0.02 -3.11 3.84
C VAL A 87 0.43 -2.72 5.24
N MET A 88 -0.39 -3.04 6.25
CA MET A 88 -0.03 -2.74 7.64
C MET A 88 1.17 -3.54 8.11
N ARG A 89 1.39 -4.78 7.64
CA ARG A 89 2.61 -5.55 7.94
C ARG A 89 3.82 -5.01 7.20
N GLU A 90 3.69 -4.68 5.92
CA GLU A 90 4.77 -4.09 5.11
C GLU A 90 5.26 -2.77 5.73
N THR A 91 4.35 -1.97 6.30
CA THR A 91 4.70 -0.75 7.04
C THR A 91 5.66 -1.03 8.21
N LEU A 92 5.51 -2.17 8.91
CA LEU A 92 6.44 -2.55 9.98
C LEU A 92 7.83 -2.86 9.40
N ASP A 93 7.90 -3.57 8.28
CA ASP A 93 9.17 -3.89 7.63
C ASP A 93 9.89 -2.61 7.16
N GLU A 94 9.15 -1.61 6.65
CA GLU A 94 9.69 -0.30 6.30
C GLU A 94 10.21 0.48 7.52
N ILE A 95 9.49 0.43 8.65
CA ILE A 95 9.92 1.05 9.91
C ILE A 95 11.25 0.45 10.37
N VAL A 96 11.36 -0.88 10.37
CA VAL A 96 12.59 -1.60 10.74
C VAL A 96 13.74 -1.22 9.82
N LEU A 97 13.50 -1.21 8.50
CA LEU A 97 14.51 -0.85 7.51
C LEU A 97 14.97 0.61 7.68
N GLY A 98 14.04 1.53 7.97
CA GLY A 98 14.32 2.94 8.26
C GLY A 98 15.28 3.11 9.44
N ARG A 99 15.02 2.40 10.55
CA ARG A 99 15.95 2.39 11.71
C ARG A 99 17.32 1.85 11.31
N GLN A 100 17.37 0.69 10.63
CA GLN A 100 18.64 0.06 10.23
C GLN A 100 19.46 0.94 9.28
N LEU A 101 18.81 1.68 8.38
CA LEU A 101 19.47 2.67 7.52
C LEU A 101 20.05 3.83 8.33
N ALA A 102 19.30 4.33 9.32
CA ALA A 102 19.77 5.38 10.21
C ALA A 102 20.98 4.92 11.05
N ASP A 103 20.95 3.69 11.57
CA ASP A 103 22.07 3.06 12.29
C ASP A 103 23.33 3.00 11.41
N ARG A 104 23.22 2.45 10.19
CA ARG A 104 24.35 2.41 9.24
C ARG A 104 24.87 3.80 8.91
N GLY A 105 23.99 4.79 8.77
CA GLY A 105 24.39 6.18 8.56
C GLY A 105 25.22 6.72 9.73
N LEU A 106 24.85 6.41 10.97
CA LEU A 106 25.59 6.84 12.16
C LEU A 106 26.97 6.18 12.26
N GLU A 107 27.08 4.91 11.87
CA GLU A 107 28.37 4.19 11.78
C GLU A 107 29.33 4.87 10.79
N LEU A 108 28.84 5.28 9.61
CA LEU A 108 29.64 6.02 8.63
C LEU A 108 30.16 7.36 9.16
N LEU A 109 29.45 7.96 10.12
CA LEU A 109 29.80 9.24 10.74
C LEU A 109 30.48 9.07 12.10
N GLU A 110 30.88 7.87 12.52
CA GLU A 110 31.37 7.58 13.88
C GLU A 110 32.42 8.58 14.37
N ARG A 111 33.39 8.94 13.52
CA ARG A 111 34.49 9.88 13.84
C ARG A 111 34.20 11.35 13.51
N LYS A 112 32.97 11.67 13.12
CA LYS A 112 32.55 13.03 12.74
C LYS A 112 31.93 13.76 13.95
N PRO A 113 31.93 15.12 13.93
CA PRO A 113 31.28 15.92 14.94
C PRO A 113 29.81 15.55 15.17
N ALA A 114 29.31 15.77 16.39
CA ALA A 114 27.97 15.36 16.81
C ALA A 114 26.87 16.02 15.98
N GLU A 115 27.10 17.26 15.54
CA GLU A 115 26.19 18.07 14.73
C GLU A 115 25.87 17.39 13.39
N LEU A 116 26.83 16.66 12.82
CA LEU A 116 26.61 15.92 11.56
C LEU A 116 25.79 14.64 11.77
N LYS A 117 25.74 14.11 12.99
CA LYS A 117 24.98 12.91 13.35
C LYS A 117 23.53 13.22 13.73
N GLN A 118 23.22 14.47 14.06
CA GLN A 118 21.95 14.85 14.69
C GLN A 118 20.73 14.44 13.86
N ARG A 119 20.73 14.70 12.55
CA ARG A 119 19.63 14.31 11.66
C ARG A 119 19.38 12.81 11.60
N LEU A 120 20.45 12.01 11.70
CA LEU A 120 20.35 10.54 11.72
C LEU A 120 19.89 10.03 13.08
N ARG A 121 20.28 10.68 14.18
CA ARG A 121 19.78 10.34 15.52
C ARG A 121 18.28 10.58 15.62
N GLU A 122 17.81 11.74 15.16
CA GLU A 122 16.39 12.08 15.13
C GLU A 122 15.59 11.05 14.32
N ALA A 123 16.05 10.72 13.10
CA ALA A 123 15.40 9.68 12.29
C ALA A 123 15.39 8.33 13.00
N ARG A 124 16.54 7.90 13.55
CA ARG A 124 16.68 6.63 14.27
C ARG A 124 15.73 6.55 15.46
N GLU A 125 15.64 7.61 16.26
CA GLU A 125 14.80 7.66 17.46
C GLU A 125 13.31 7.49 17.12
N VAL A 126 12.84 8.18 16.07
CA VAL A 126 11.45 8.05 15.60
C VAL A 126 11.16 6.63 15.11
N TYR A 127 12.02 6.08 14.24
CA TYR A 127 11.81 4.71 13.73
C TYR A 127 11.91 3.66 14.84
N ALA A 128 12.85 3.81 15.79
CA ALA A 128 12.99 2.89 16.91
C ALA A 128 11.75 2.87 17.81
N PHE A 129 11.15 4.04 18.09
CA PHE A 129 9.90 4.12 18.84
C PHE A 129 8.76 3.37 18.14
N PHE A 130 8.58 3.58 16.83
CA PHE A 130 7.52 2.89 16.09
C PHE A 130 7.80 1.39 15.94
N GLU A 131 9.06 0.96 15.76
CA GLU A 131 9.41 -0.46 15.71
C GLU A 131 9.01 -1.20 16.99
N GLU A 132 9.12 -0.54 18.15
CA GLU A 132 8.70 -1.08 19.45
C GLU A 132 7.17 -1.13 19.59
N GLU A 133 6.47 -0.05 19.24
CA GLU A 133 5.03 0.10 19.50
C GLU A 133 4.12 -0.58 18.45
N TYR A 134 4.55 -0.58 17.19
CA TYR A 134 3.71 -0.99 16.06
C TYR A 134 3.32 -2.48 16.07
N PRO A 135 4.18 -3.44 16.46
CA PRO A 135 3.78 -4.85 16.58
C PRO A 135 2.61 -5.07 17.55
N ALA A 136 2.59 -4.36 18.67
CA ALA A 136 1.49 -4.44 19.63
C ALA A 136 0.18 -3.88 19.06
N LEU A 137 0.26 -2.83 18.23
CA LEU A 137 -0.89 -2.30 17.50
C LEU A 137 -1.46 -3.32 16.51
N LEU A 138 -0.60 -3.97 15.72
CA LEU A 138 -1.01 -5.03 14.78
C LEU A 138 -1.69 -6.19 15.50
N GLU A 139 -1.12 -6.67 16.61
CA GLU A 139 -1.70 -7.79 17.36
C GLU A 139 -3.10 -7.44 17.92
N ARG A 140 -3.28 -6.21 18.43
CA ARG A 140 -4.60 -5.72 18.89
C ARG A 140 -5.60 -5.62 17.74
N TRP A 141 -5.18 -5.15 16.57
CA TRP A 141 -6.03 -5.10 15.37
C TRP A 141 -6.50 -6.51 14.97
N GLU A 142 -5.58 -7.47 14.91
CA GLU A 142 -5.90 -8.86 14.56
C GLU A 142 -6.91 -9.49 15.54
N LYS A 143 -6.72 -9.26 16.85
CA LYS A 143 -7.64 -9.73 17.89
C LYS A 143 -9.03 -9.10 17.75
N THR A 144 -9.11 -7.83 17.37
CA THR A 144 -10.38 -7.10 17.17
C THR A 144 -11.10 -7.63 15.93
N ARG A 145 -10.41 -7.78 14.81
CA ARG A 145 -10.97 -8.32 13.55
C ARG A 145 -11.57 -9.71 13.74
N LYS A 146 -10.89 -10.61 14.48
CA LYS A 146 -11.41 -11.96 14.81
C LYS A 146 -12.72 -11.93 15.62
N LYS A 147 -13.02 -10.85 16.34
CA LYS A 147 -14.28 -10.68 17.07
C LYS A 147 -15.39 -10.12 16.18
N THR A 148 -15.06 -9.26 15.22
CA THR A 148 -16.04 -8.62 14.31
C THR A 148 -16.45 -9.51 13.14
N LEU A 149 -15.59 -10.45 12.72
CA LEU A 149 -15.88 -11.43 11.66
C LEU A 149 -16.46 -12.76 12.17
N ARG A 150 -16.85 -12.83 13.46
CA ARG A 150 -17.64 -13.91 14.05
C ARG A 150 -19.09 -13.46 14.17
#